data_AF-S9ZQC4-F1
#
_entry.id   AF-S9ZQC4-F1
#
_cell.length_a   1.000
_cell.length_b   1.000
_cell.length_c   1.000
_cell.angle_alpha   90.00
_cell.angle_beta   90.00
_cell.angle_gamma   90.00
#
_symmetry.space_group_name_H-M   'P 1'
#
loop_
_entity.id
_entity.type
_entity.pdbx_description
1 polymer ?
#
loop_
_entity_poly.entity_id
_entity_poly.type
_entity_poly.pdbx_seq_one_letter_code
_entity_poly.pdbx_strand_id
1 'polypeptide(L)' 'ALDDALEGTPCRAYMADMKVQAAADEAYFYPDVLVTCDPADHRADQFMRAPKLIVEVLSPATAAYDRGEKFAAYRR' A
#
# COMPACT_ATOMS: atom_id res chain seq x y z
N ALA A 1 8.05 15.42 3.60
CA ALA A 1 9.17 14.49 3.86
C ALA A 1 9.15 13.29 2.89
N LEU A 2 8.14 12.41 2.95
CA LEU A 2 8.01 11.33 1.95
C LEU A 2 7.64 11.89 0.58
N ASP A 3 6.63 12.77 0.50
CA ASP A 3 6.25 13.41 -0.77
C ASP A 3 7.41 14.20 -1.38
N ASP A 4 8.11 15.02 -0.57
CA ASP A 4 9.32 15.74 -1.02
C ASP A 4 10.40 14.79 -1.56
N ALA A 5 10.57 13.60 -0.96
CA ALA A 5 11.53 12.60 -1.43
C ALA A 5 11.09 11.91 -2.74
N LEU A 6 9.81 11.97 -3.09
CA LEU A 6 9.24 11.43 -4.33
C LEU A 6 9.10 12.50 -5.41
N GLU A 7 9.34 13.78 -5.10
CA GLU A 7 9.22 14.88 -6.05
C GLU A 7 10.13 14.67 -7.28
N GLY A 8 9.59 14.92 -8.47
CA GLY A 8 10.30 14.70 -9.74
C GLY A 8 10.38 13.23 -10.20
N THR A 9 9.84 12.29 -9.43
CA THR A 9 9.71 10.88 -9.81
C THR A 9 8.30 10.58 -10.33
N PRO A 10 8.07 9.43 -11.02
CA PRO A 10 6.72 8.99 -11.32
C PRO A 10 5.96 8.47 -10.09
N CYS A 11 6.60 8.36 -8.93
CA CYS A 11 6.01 7.74 -7.75
C CYS A 11 5.17 8.73 -6.95
N ARG A 12 4.06 8.26 -6.36
CA ARG A 12 3.21 9.03 -5.45
C ARG A 12 2.87 8.21 -4.23
N ALA A 13 2.83 8.88 -3.07
CA ALA A 13 2.28 8.31 -1.85
C ALA A 13 0.75 8.51 -1.82
N TYR A 14 0.06 7.50 -1.29
CA TYR A 14 -1.36 7.47 -1.04
C TYR A 14 -1.57 7.07 0.41
N MET A 15 -2.51 7.72 1.09
CA MET A 15 -2.80 7.47 2.50
C MET A 15 -4.23 6.95 2.65
N ALA A 16 -4.42 5.91 3.46
CA ALA A 16 -5.65 5.36 4.05
C ALA A 16 -6.89 5.05 3.18
N ASP A 17 -7.08 5.71 2.02
CA ASP A 17 -8.34 5.66 1.27
C ASP A 17 -8.31 4.69 0.08
N MET A 18 -7.14 4.20 -0.33
CA MET A 18 -7.01 3.23 -1.43
C MET A 18 -6.62 1.83 -0.95
N LYS A 19 -7.39 0.83 -1.38
CA LYS A 19 -7.06 -0.58 -1.15
C LYS A 19 -6.03 -1.08 -2.16
N VAL A 20 -5.11 -1.91 -1.69
CA VAL A 20 -4.15 -2.65 -2.52
C VAL A 20 -4.57 -4.11 -2.64
N GLN A 21 -4.46 -4.67 -3.85
CA GLN A 21 -4.59 -6.10 -4.06
C GLN A 21 -3.24 -6.77 -3.74
N ALA A 22 -3.17 -7.49 -2.63
CA ALA A 22 -1.92 -8.07 -2.11
C ALA A 22 -1.59 -9.45 -2.71
N ALA A 23 -2.58 -10.15 -3.24
CA ALA A 23 -2.41 -11.39 -3.98
C ALA A 23 -3.34 -11.34 -5.19
N ALA A 24 -2.93 -11.95 -6.30
CA ALA A 24 -3.83 -12.20 -7.40
C ALA A 24 -5.07 -12.92 -6.84
N ASP A 25 -6.17 -12.18 -6.80
CA ASP A 25 -7.56 -12.66 -6.79
C ASP A 25 -8.33 -12.65 -5.45
N GLU A 26 -7.72 -12.55 -4.26
CA GLU A 26 -8.53 -12.72 -3.02
C GLU A 26 -8.22 -11.79 -1.83
N ALA A 27 -7.07 -11.11 -1.77
CA ALA A 27 -6.68 -10.31 -0.60
C ALA A 27 -6.60 -8.82 -0.93
N TYR A 28 -7.50 -8.03 -0.34
CA TYR A 28 -7.49 -6.58 -0.40
C TYR A 28 -7.27 -5.98 0.99
N PHE A 29 -6.37 -5.01 1.08
CA PHE A 29 -6.09 -4.32 2.33
C PHE A 29 -6.03 -2.81 2.13
N TYR A 30 -6.38 -2.06 3.16
CA TYR A 30 -6.12 -0.62 3.25
C TYR A 30 -4.84 -0.44 4.07
N PRO A 31 -3.68 -0.17 3.44
CA PRO A 31 -2.49 0.21 4.17
C PRO A 31 -2.59 1.66 4.64
N ASP A 32 -1.88 2.00 5.71
CA ASP A 32 -1.81 3.40 6.16
C ASP A 32 -1.11 4.29 5.14
N VAL A 33 -0.01 3.80 4.54
CA VAL A 33 0.66 4.46 3.42
C VAL A 33 1.02 3.44 2.34
N LEU A 34 0.76 3.82 1.09
CA LEU A 34 1.11 3.09 -0.12
C LEU A 34 1.87 4.02 -1.07
N VAL A 35 2.99 3.56 -1.62
CA VAL A 35 3.67 4.24 -2.73
C VAL A 35 3.58 3.35 -3.96
N THR A 36 3.16 3.92 -5.08
CA THR A 36 3.20 3.31 -6.42
C THR A 36 3.77 4.30 -7.41
N CYS A 37 4.41 3.79 -8.46
CA CYS A 37 4.91 4.59 -9.58
C CYS A 37 4.19 4.23 -10.89
N ASP A 38 3.17 3.38 -10.82
CA ASP A 38 2.47 2.86 -11.98
C ASP A 38 1.37 3.85 -12.43
N PRO A 39 1.41 4.33 -13.69
CA PRO A 39 0.37 5.20 -14.24
C PRO A 39 -1.03 4.60 -14.27
N ALA A 40 -1.16 3.27 -14.23
CA ALA A 40 -2.45 2.60 -14.09
C ALA A 40 -3.03 2.77 -12.68
N ASP A 41 -2.21 2.60 -11.63
CA ASP A 41 -2.65 2.81 -10.25
C ASP A 41 -3.02 4.27 -9.99
N HIS A 42 -2.33 5.23 -10.61
CA HIS A 42 -2.67 6.66 -10.50
C HIS A 42 -4.03 7.03 -11.10
N ARG A 43 -4.62 6.14 -11.91
CA ARG A 43 -5.94 6.30 -12.54
C ARG A 43 -6.94 5.27 -12.02
N ALA A 44 -6.57 4.49 -11.01
CA ALA A 44 -7.41 3.43 -10.49
C ALA A 44 -8.45 3.99 -9.51
N ASP A 45 -9.73 3.68 -9.75
CA ASP A 45 -10.82 4.13 -8.89
C ASP A 45 -11.14 3.17 -7.74
N GLN A 46 -10.70 1.91 -7.85
CA GLN A 46 -11.10 0.85 -6.92
C GLN A 46 -9.95 0.27 -6.11
N PHE A 47 -8.82 -0.05 -6.75
CA PHE A 47 -7.69 -0.66 -6.08
C PHE A 47 -6.41 -0.55 -6.88
N MET A 48 -5.30 -0.52 -6.16
CA MET A 48 -3.95 -0.51 -6.70
C MET A 48 -3.37 -1.92 -6.78
N ARG A 49 -2.52 -2.16 -7.77
CA ARG A 49 -1.94 -3.48 -8.07
C ARG A 49 -0.41 -3.48 -8.11
N ALA A 50 0.23 -2.32 -8.22
CA ALA A 50 1.68 -2.20 -8.37
C ALA A 50 2.34 -1.45 -7.20
N PRO A 51 2.12 -1.87 -5.93
CA PRO A 51 2.79 -1.24 -4.79
C PRO A 51 4.32 -1.36 -4.91
N LYS A 52 5.01 -0.25 -4.64
CA LYS A 52 6.47 -0.20 -4.44
C LYS A 52 6.87 -0.15 -2.98
N LEU A 53 6.05 0.49 -2.14
CA LEU A 53 6.23 0.55 -0.70
C LEU A 53 4.85 0.49 -0.03
N ILE A 54 4.75 -0.30 1.04
CA ILE A 54 3.61 -0.33 1.95
C ILE A 54 4.13 -0.07 3.35
N VAL A 55 3.47 0.84 4.08
CA VAL A 55 3.77 1.15 5.48
C VAL A 55 2.49 1.01 6.30
N GLU A 56 2.65 0.41 7.48
CA GLU A 56 1.60 0.21 8.47
C GLU A 56 2.02 0.87 9.79
N VAL A 57 1.10 1.61 10.39
CA VAL A 57 1.20 2.22 11.71
C VAL A 57 0.61 1.25 12.72
N LEU A 58 1.49 0.61 13.48
CA LEU A 58 1.09 -0.42 14.40
C LEU A 58 0.33 0.14 15.60
N SER A 59 -0.80 -0.49 15.90
CA SER A 59 -1.56 -0.24 17.13
C SER A 59 -1.46 -1.44 18.08
N PRO A 60 -1.61 -1.29 19.41
CA PRO A 60 -1.63 -2.43 20.32
C PRO A 60 -2.67 -3.50 19.97
N ALA A 61 -3.80 -3.09 19.37
CA ALA A 61 -4.88 -3.99 19.00
C ALA A 61 -4.58 -4.83 17.75
N THR A 62 -3.80 -4.30 16.80
CA THR A 62 -3.60 -4.92 15.48
C THR A 62 -2.15 -5.34 15.19
N ALA A 63 -1.18 -4.92 16.00
CA ALA A 63 0.25 -5.09 15.70
C ALA A 63 0.68 -6.54 15.43
N ALA A 64 0.07 -7.52 16.12
CA ALA A 64 0.37 -8.93 15.89
C ALA A 64 -0.09 -9.40 14.50
N TYR A 65 -1.27 -8.95 14.07
CA TYR A 65 -1.81 -9.22 12.74
C TYR A 65 -1.02 -8.52 11.64
N ASP A 66 -0.72 -7.22 11.84
CA ASP A 66 0.00 -6.39 10.87
C ASP A 66 1.42 -6.93 10.60
N ARG A 67 2.12 -7.37 11.65
CA ARG A 67 3.46 -7.99 11.53
C ARG A 67 3.43 -9.43 11.02
N GLY A 68 2.29 -10.10 11.15
CA GLY A 68 2.13 -11.53 10.86
C GLY A 68 1.44 -11.76 9.51
N GLU A 69 0.17 -12.13 9.58
CA GLU A 69 -0.62 -12.56 8.42
C GLU A 69 -0.72 -11.48 7.33
N LYS A 70 -0.94 -10.21 7.71
CA LYS A 70 -1.04 -9.10 6.76
C LYS A 70 0.27 -8.91 6.00
N PHE A 71 1.40 -8.88 6.72
CA PHE A 71 2.73 -8.81 6.13
C PHE A 71 3.05 -10.00 5.21
N ALA A 72 2.69 -11.21 5.62
CA ALA A 72 2.87 -12.40 4.79
C ALA A 72 2.02 -12.34 3.51
N ALA A 73 0.82 -11.76 3.58
CA ALA A 73 -0.03 -11.57 2.41
C ALA A 73 0.56 -10.59 1.40
N TYR A 74 1.17 -9.48 1.85
CA TYR A 74 1.85 -8.52 0.95
C TYR A 74 3.08 -9.05 0.22
N ARG A 75 3.66 -10.17 0.68
CA ARG A 75 4.94 -10.70 0.16
C ARG A 75 4.79 -11.90 -0.76
N ARG A 76 3.57 -12.26 -1.14
CA ARG A 76 3.30 -13.28 -2.15
C ARG A 76 3.41 -12.70 -3.55
#